data_AF-A0A957ASK5-F1
#
_entry.id   AF-A0A957ASK5-F1
#
_cell.length_a   1.000
_cell.length_b   1.000
_cell.length_c   1.000
_cell.angle_alpha   90.00
_cell.angle_beta   90.00
_cell.angle_gamma   90.00
#
_symmetry.space_group_name_H-M   'P 1'
#
loop_
_entity.id
_entity.type
_entity.pdbx_description
1 polymer ?
#
loop_
_entity_poly.entity_id
_entity_poly.type
_entity_poly.pdbx_seq_one_letter_code
_entity_poly.pdbx_strand_id
1 'polypeptide(L)'
;SWDEWQVWYKGDPVMGDWTEAPHLAEEMYNLEDALVVAQWLNVFLRKSHVLKIACVAQVVNVISWLHTRKDGLLKHPSYYAFKLVSNLARGDALDVLVTAPLVETKQHGAVPALDVSASFDAETGQGAIFLVNRSLSETVVTDVVWQDGQAVAVDKAWQL
;
A
#
# COMPACT_ATOMS: atom_id res chain seq x y z
N SER A 1 -6.24 -0.81 -17.28
CA SER A 1 -6.16 -1.71 -16.12
C SER A 1 -4.70 -1.79 -15.68
N TRP A 2 -4.47 -2.23 -14.45
CA TRP A 2 -3.14 -2.52 -13.90
C TRP A 2 -3.21 -3.90 -13.24
N ASP A 3 -3.29 -4.92 -14.08
CA ASP A 3 -3.71 -6.29 -13.75
C ASP A 3 -2.59 -7.19 -13.20
N GLU A 4 -1.34 -6.73 -13.21
CA GLU A 4 -0.26 -7.34 -12.46
C GLU A 4 0.57 -6.26 -11.76
N TRP A 5 0.56 -6.30 -10.42
CA TRP A 5 1.48 -5.51 -9.61
C TRP A 5 1.76 -6.22 -8.30
N GLN A 6 3.03 -6.19 -7.91
CA GLN A 6 3.55 -6.48 -6.58
C GLN A 6 5.06 -6.22 -6.58
N VAL A 7 5.67 -6.16 -5.40
CA VAL A 7 7.11 -6.32 -5.17
C VAL A 7 7.53 -7.75 -5.54
N TRP A 8 8.47 -7.87 -6.47
CA TRP A 8 9.04 -9.14 -6.89
C TRP A 8 10.52 -8.93 -7.26
N TYR A 9 11.44 -9.37 -6.41
CA TYR A 9 12.88 -9.12 -6.61
C TYR A 9 13.84 -10.05 -5.86
N LYS A 10 13.33 -10.97 -5.02
CA LYS A 10 14.16 -11.82 -4.14
C LYS A 10 14.75 -13.01 -4.87
N GLY A 11 14.23 -13.32 -6.06
CA GLY A 11 14.88 -14.23 -7.02
C GLY A 11 14.63 -15.71 -6.73
N ASP A 12 13.52 -16.04 -6.09
CA ASP A 12 13.10 -17.41 -5.85
C ASP A 12 12.90 -18.19 -7.17
N PRO A 13 13.04 -19.53 -7.17
CA PRO A 13 12.89 -20.34 -8.36
C PRO A 13 11.53 -20.13 -9.05
N VAL A 14 11.55 -20.05 -10.38
CA VAL A 14 10.34 -19.88 -11.21
C VAL A 14 10.11 -21.05 -12.17
N MET A 15 11.04 -22.01 -12.20
CA MET A 15 10.97 -23.20 -13.06
C MET A 15 10.72 -24.44 -12.20
N GLY A 16 9.69 -25.20 -12.56
CA GLY A 16 9.21 -26.35 -11.79
C GLY A 16 9.57 -27.73 -12.35
N ASP A 17 10.31 -27.80 -13.46
CA ASP A 17 10.75 -29.04 -14.11
C ASP A 17 9.64 -30.10 -14.28
N TRP A 18 8.44 -29.66 -14.67
CA TRP A 18 7.24 -30.50 -14.82
C TRP A 18 6.76 -31.20 -13.53
N THR A 19 7.25 -30.77 -12.37
CA THR A 19 6.75 -31.20 -11.06
C THR A 19 5.34 -30.63 -10.83
N GLU A 20 4.48 -31.40 -10.18
CA GLU A 20 3.15 -30.94 -9.76
C GLU A 20 3.26 -30.01 -8.54
N ALA A 21 2.69 -28.81 -8.63
CA ALA A 21 2.67 -27.79 -7.57
C ALA A 21 4.01 -27.58 -6.81
N PRO A 22 5.13 -27.33 -7.50
CA PRO A 22 6.40 -27.04 -6.86
C PRO A 22 6.36 -25.66 -6.18
N HIS A 23 7.19 -25.48 -5.17
CA HIS A 23 7.38 -24.20 -4.49
C HIS A 23 8.11 -23.23 -5.42
N LEU A 24 7.37 -22.36 -6.09
CA LEU A 24 7.88 -21.39 -7.05
C LEU A 24 7.49 -19.97 -6.64
N ALA A 25 8.46 -19.06 -6.70
CA ALA A 25 8.31 -17.64 -6.41
C ALA A 25 7.58 -17.35 -5.07
N GLU A 26 7.78 -18.19 -4.05
CA GLU A 26 7.19 -18.03 -2.72
C GLU A 26 8.02 -17.06 -1.86
N GLU A 27 8.11 -15.80 -2.30
CA GLU A 27 8.96 -14.78 -1.67
C GLU A 27 8.48 -14.41 -0.25
N MET A 28 9.42 -14.33 0.70
CA MET A 28 9.12 -13.92 2.07
C MET A 28 9.19 -12.39 2.21
N TYR A 29 8.06 -11.73 2.46
CA TYR A 29 7.98 -10.26 2.48
C TYR A 29 8.18 -9.64 3.88
N ASN A 30 8.87 -8.50 3.92
CA ASN A 30 9.19 -7.73 5.13
C ASN A 30 8.39 -6.40 5.19
N LEU A 31 8.73 -5.52 6.15
CA LEU A 31 8.07 -4.22 6.30
C LEU A 31 8.38 -3.25 5.14
N GLU A 32 9.61 -3.24 4.62
CA GLU A 32 9.99 -2.42 3.47
C GLU A 32 9.11 -2.74 2.25
N ASP A 33 8.89 -4.02 1.98
CA ASP A 33 8.00 -4.48 0.91
C ASP A 33 6.56 -3.95 1.10
N ALA A 34 6.06 -3.95 2.34
CA ALA A 34 4.74 -3.42 2.66
C ALA A 34 4.64 -1.91 2.50
N LEU A 35 5.70 -1.16 2.80
CA LEU A 35 5.76 0.28 2.56
C LEU A 35 5.78 0.60 1.06
N VAL A 36 6.40 -0.24 0.23
CA VAL A 36 6.33 -0.10 -1.24
C VAL A 36 4.91 -0.40 -1.74
N VAL A 37 4.28 -1.47 -1.23
CA VAL A 37 2.87 -1.81 -1.56
C VAL A 37 1.91 -0.69 -1.17
N ALA A 38 2.06 -0.12 0.03
CA ALA A 38 1.24 0.98 0.50
C ALA A 38 1.35 2.21 -0.42
N GLN A 39 2.54 2.50 -0.94
CA GLN A 39 2.76 3.59 -1.90
C GLN A 39 2.09 3.32 -3.26
N TRP A 40 2.12 2.08 -3.75
CA TRP A 40 1.37 1.71 -4.95
C TRP A 40 -0.14 1.87 -4.76
N LEU A 41 -0.66 1.44 -3.61
CA LEU A 41 -2.08 1.63 -3.25
C LEU A 41 -2.45 3.12 -3.20
N ASN A 42 -1.58 3.96 -2.64
CA ASN A 42 -1.76 5.41 -2.67
C ASN A 42 -1.80 5.96 -4.11
N VAL A 43 -0.92 5.50 -4.99
CA VAL A 43 -0.93 5.87 -6.42
C VAL A 43 -2.26 5.47 -7.07
N PHE A 44 -2.74 4.24 -6.83
CA PHE A 44 -4.00 3.78 -7.40
C PHE A 44 -5.19 4.61 -6.94
N LEU A 45 -5.24 4.98 -5.66
CA LEU A 45 -6.31 5.84 -5.15
C LEU A 45 -6.27 7.22 -5.81
N ARG A 46 -5.11 7.88 -5.84
CA ARG A 46 -4.93 9.19 -6.51
C ARG A 46 -5.20 9.15 -8.01
N LYS A 47 -4.95 8.00 -8.66
CA LYS A 47 -5.14 7.81 -10.10
C LYS A 47 -6.41 7.05 -10.46
N SER A 48 -7.33 6.88 -9.52
CA SER A 48 -8.61 6.17 -9.69
C SER A 48 -9.50 6.77 -10.79
N HIS A 49 -9.31 8.03 -11.17
CA HIS A 49 -9.98 8.65 -12.31
C HIS A 49 -9.62 7.98 -13.65
N VAL A 50 -8.40 7.44 -13.79
CA VAL A 50 -7.94 6.68 -14.98
C VAL A 50 -7.92 5.17 -14.69
N LEU A 51 -7.41 4.77 -13.53
CA LEU A 51 -7.21 3.38 -13.17
C LEU A 51 -8.46 2.79 -12.50
N LYS A 52 -9.25 2.06 -13.28
CA LYS A 52 -10.52 1.47 -12.82
C LYS A 52 -10.41 0.04 -12.29
N ILE A 53 -9.34 -0.67 -12.63
CA ILE A 53 -9.10 -2.06 -12.23
C ILE A 53 -7.61 -2.22 -11.96
N ALA A 54 -7.27 -2.71 -10.77
CA ALA A 54 -5.93 -3.14 -10.39
C ALA A 54 -5.99 -4.51 -9.73
N CYS A 55 -5.11 -5.43 -10.11
CA CYS A 55 -5.10 -6.81 -9.60
C CYS A 55 -3.72 -7.12 -9.02
N VAL A 56 -3.67 -7.47 -7.73
CA VAL A 56 -2.42 -7.90 -7.10
C VAL A 56 -1.96 -9.22 -7.72
N ALA A 57 -0.69 -9.28 -8.11
CA ALA A 57 -0.04 -10.50 -8.59
C ALA A 57 0.85 -11.04 -7.45
N GLN A 58 0.51 -12.11 -6.74
CA GLN A 58 -0.72 -12.91 -6.82
C GLN A 58 -1.34 -13.13 -5.42
N VAL A 59 -2.46 -13.86 -5.37
CA VAL A 59 -3.32 -13.92 -4.18
C VAL A 59 -2.86 -14.94 -3.14
N VAL A 60 -2.24 -16.06 -3.51
CA VAL A 60 -1.77 -17.10 -2.57
C VAL A 60 -0.45 -17.73 -3.03
N ASN A 61 0.50 -17.90 -2.12
CA ASN A 61 1.85 -18.49 -2.26
C ASN A 61 2.77 -17.80 -3.27
N VAL A 62 2.43 -17.81 -4.56
CA VAL A 62 3.24 -17.24 -5.65
C VAL A 62 3.21 -15.72 -5.54
N ILE A 63 4.36 -15.09 -5.29
CA ILE A 63 4.54 -13.64 -5.07
C ILE A 63 3.39 -13.02 -4.27
N SER A 64 3.07 -13.64 -3.13
CA SER A 64 1.83 -13.38 -2.41
C SER A 64 2.03 -12.97 -0.96
N TRP A 65 1.10 -12.17 -0.46
CA TRP A 65 1.05 -11.82 0.95
C TRP A 65 0.40 -12.89 1.83
N LEU A 66 -0.17 -13.93 1.22
CA LEU A 66 -0.81 -15.06 1.91
C LEU A 66 -0.06 -16.33 1.55
N HIS A 67 0.71 -16.85 2.51
CA HIS A 67 1.40 -18.13 2.35
C HIS A 67 0.66 -19.21 3.10
N THR A 68 0.37 -20.30 2.42
CA THR A 68 -0.35 -21.45 2.96
C THR A 68 0.55 -22.67 2.97
N ARG A 69 0.49 -23.41 4.07
CA ARG A 69 0.97 -24.79 4.19
C ARG A 69 -0.23 -25.65 4.59
N LYS A 70 -0.06 -26.98 4.55
CA LYS A 70 -1.12 -27.92 4.96
C LYS A 70 -1.63 -27.68 6.38
N ASP A 71 -0.81 -27.09 7.23
CA ASP A 71 -1.00 -26.90 8.67
C ASP A 71 -1.15 -25.43 9.09
N GLY A 72 -1.09 -24.46 8.16
CA GLY A 72 -1.12 -23.06 8.57
C GLY A 72 -1.22 -22.03 7.45
N LEU A 73 -1.50 -20.79 7.88
CA LEU A 73 -1.55 -19.59 7.05
C LEU A 73 -0.63 -18.54 7.66
N LEU A 74 0.30 -18.05 6.86
CA LEU A 74 1.12 -16.88 7.15
C LEU A 74 0.59 -15.67 6.37
N LYS A 75 0.44 -14.55 7.07
CA LYS A 75 0.09 -13.25 6.49
C LYS A 75 1.30 -12.33 6.56
N HIS A 76 1.82 -11.96 5.41
CA HIS A 76 2.94 -11.01 5.31
C HIS A 76 2.50 -9.58 5.61
N PRO A 77 3.43 -8.67 5.96
CA PRO A 77 3.11 -7.28 6.31
C PRO A 77 2.23 -6.57 5.25
N SER A 78 2.50 -6.78 3.97
CA SER A 78 1.73 -6.19 2.86
C SER A 78 0.24 -6.57 2.83
N TYR A 79 -0.14 -7.73 3.39
CA TYR A 79 -1.55 -8.12 3.55
C TYR A 79 -2.30 -7.08 4.40
N TYR A 80 -1.67 -6.56 5.45
CA TYR A 80 -2.31 -5.60 6.35
C TYR A 80 -2.46 -4.22 5.69
N ALA A 81 -1.46 -3.78 4.93
CA ALA A 81 -1.57 -2.56 4.13
C ALA A 81 -2.74 -2.64 3.15
N PHE A 82 -2.83 -3.73 2.38
CA PHE A 82 -3.91 -3.96 1.45
C PHE A 82 -5.27 -4.06 2.15
N LYS A 83 -5.36 -4.81 3.26
CA LYS A 83 -6.60 -4.93 4.05
C LYS A 83 -7.10 -3.57 4.52
N LEU A 84 -6.22 -2.68 4.97
CA LEU A 84 -6.61 -1.35 5.44
C LEU A 84 -7.13 -0.51 4.28
N VAL A 85 -6.37 -0.36 3.19
CA VAL A 85 -6.79 0.45 2.04
C VAL A 85 -8.05 -0.13 1.39
N SER A 86 -8.10 -1.44 1.16
CA SER A 86 -9.26 -2.11 0.54
C SER A 86 -10.54 -1.99 1.35
N ASN A 87 -10.48 -1.80 2.67
CA ASN A 87 -11.67 -1.65 3.52
C ASN A 87 -12.04 -0.19 3.79
N LEU A 88 -11.06 0.72 3.85
CA LEU A 88 -11.25 2.09 4.29
C LEU A 88 -11.33 3.09 3.13
N ALA A 89 -10.75 2.78 1.97
CA ALA A 89 -10.84 3.66 0.80
C ALA A 89 -12.23 3.54 0.18
N ARG A 90 -13.12 4.49 0.49
CA ARG A 90 -14.52 4.51 0.06
C ARG A 90 -14.91 5.90 -0.42
N GLY A 91 -15.94 5.95 -1.28
CA GLY A 91 -16.42 7.18 -1.89
C GLY A 91 -15.43 7.73 -2.93
N ASP A 92 -15.26 9.05 -2.90
CA ASP A 92 -14.43 9.78 -3.85
C ASP A 92 -12.97 9.88 -3.35
N ALA A 93 -12.03 9.72 -4.28
CA ALA A 93 -10.63 10.02 -4.02
C ALA A 93 -10.44 11.55 -3.94
N LEU A 94 -9.75 12.02 -2.91
CA LEU A 94 -9.50 13.45 -2.70
C LEU A 94 -8.20 13.89 -3.38
N ASP A 95 -8.19 15.13 -3.87
CA ASP A 95 -6.95 15.81 -4.30
C ASP A 95 -6.27 16.44 -3.08
N VAL A 96 -5.38 15.67 -2.45
CA VAL A 96 -4.72 16.07 -1.20
C VAL A 96 -3.52 16.96 -1.50
N LEU A 97 -3.53 18.18 -0.96
CA LEU A 97 -2.36 19.05 -0.96
C LEU A 97 -1.37 18.58 0.12
N VAL A 98 -0.18 18.14 -0.31
CA VAL A 98 0.87 17.64 0.59
C VAL A 98 2.09 18.55 0.52
N THR A 99 2.48 19.08 1.68
CA THR A 99 3.77 19.76 1.87
C THR A 99 4.59 18.93 2.86
N ALA A 100 5.75 18.45 2.43
CA ALA A 100 6.62 17.61 3.25
C ALA A 100 8.09 17.96 3.00
N PRO A 101 9.00 17.69 3.96
CA PRO A 101 10.44 17.72 3.72
C PRO A 101 10.83 16.81 2.55
N LEU A 102 11.95 17.10 1.91
CA LEU A 102 12.49 16.24 0.86
C LEU A 102 13.51 15.26 1.44
N VAL A 103 13.52 14.05 0.91
CA VAL A 103 14.52 13.00 1.19
C VAL A 103 15.30 12.75 -0.09
N GLU A 104 16.63 12.83 -0.01
CA GLU A 104 17.50 12.53 -1.14
C GLU A 104 17.54 11.02 -1.42
N THR A 105 17.40 10.66 -2.70
CA THR A 105 17.51 9.29 -3.15
C THR A 105 18.63 9.16 -4.19
N LYS A 106 19.27 8.00 -4.25
CA LYS A 106 20.37 7.76 -5.20
C LYS A 106 19.94 7.82 -6.66
N GLN A 107 18.70 7.43 -6.97
CA GLN A 107 18.23 7.23 -8.35
C GLN A 107 17.17 8.25 -8.81
N HIS A 108 16.44 8.87 -7.88
CA HIS A 108 15.31 9.75 -8.19
C HIS A 108 15.50 11.19 -7.69
N GLY A 109 16.68 11.52 -7.15
CA GLY A 109 16.95 12.81 -6.52
C GLY A 109 16.09 13.03 -5.27
N ALA A 110 15.80 14.29 -4.98
CA ALA A 110 14.99 14.70 -3.84
C ALA A 110 13.50 14.37 -4.05
N VAL A 111 12.92 13.55 -3.17
CA VAL A 111 11.49 13.19 -3.21
C VAL A 111 10.79 13.59 -1.91
N PRO A 112 9.48 13.88 -1.91
CA PRO A 112 8.76 14.17 -0.67
C PRO A 112 8.84 13.00 0.32
N ALA A 113 9.14 13.31 1.58
CA ALA A 113 9.21 12.36 2.68
C ALA A 113 7.87 11.66 2.92
N LEU A 114 6.75 12.33 2.63
CA LEU A 114 5.42 11.76 2.80
C LEU A 114 4.79 11.39 1.45
N ASP A 115 4.27 10.18 1.36
CA ASP A 115 3.35 9.75 0.32
C ASP A 115 1.95 9.65 0.91
N VAL A 116 1.01 10.46 0.41
CA VAL A 116 -0.32 10.58 0.99
C VAL A 116 -1.41 10.39 -0.05
N SER A 117 -2.45 9.65 0.30
CA SER A 117 -3.72 9.64 -0.42
C SER A 117 -4.87 9.67 0.57
N ALA A 118 -6.05 10.12 0.13
CA ALA A 118 -7.23 10.14 0.98
C ALA A 118 -8.49 9.89 0.16
N SER A 119 -9.53 9.41 0.84
CA SER A 119 -10.87 9.24 0.29
C SER A 119 -11.93 9.75 1.25
N PHE A 120 -13.09 10.14 0.71
CA PHE A 120 -14.23 10.57 1.49
C PHE A 120 -15.52 10.03 0.89
N ASP A 121 -16.34 9.45 1.75
CA ASP A 121 -17.67 8.97 1.41
C ASP A 121 -18.71 9.95 1.97
N ALA A 122 -19.31 10.72 1.06
CA ALA A 122 -20.33 11.72 1.41
C ALA A 122 -21.64 11.10 1.94
N GLU A 123 -21.93 9.83 1.62
CA GLU A 123 -23.15 9.16 2.11
C GLU A 123 -23.04 8.78 3.58
N THR A 124 -21.85 8.32 3.99
CA THR A 124 -21.58 7.91 5.38
C THR A 124 -20.93 9.00 6.22
N GLY A 125 -20.40 10.04 5.60
CA GLY A 125 -19.60 11.09 6.23
C GLY A 125 -18.22 10.61 6.69
N GLN A 126 -17.77 9.44 6.23
CA GLN A 126 -16.49 8.85 6.65
C GLN A 126 -15.37 9.18 5.67
N GLY A 127 -14.21 9.53 6.22
CA GLY A 127 -12.98 9.75 5.46
C GLY A 127 -11.85 8.83 5.93
N ALA A 128 -10.90 8.57 5.04
CA ALA A 128 -9.68 7.83 5.35
C ALA A 128 -8.47 8.54 4.74
N ILE A 129 -7.39 8.63 5.50
CA ILE A 129 -6.10 9.17 5.07
C ILE A 129 -5.07 8.06 5.18
N PHE A 130 -4.33 7.83 4.09
CA PHE A 130 -3.28 6.83 4.00
C PHE A 130 -1.95 7.54 3.82
N LEU A 131 -1.02 7.31 4.75
CA LEU A 131 0.23 8.07 4.85
C LEU A 131 1.41 7.11 5.00
N VAL A 132 2.42 7.29 4.14
CA VAL A 132 3.68 6.55 4.22
C VAL A 132 4.82 7.55 4.39
N ASN A 133 5.61 7.38 5.45
CA ASN A 133 6.87 8.10 5.61
C ASN A 133 7.99 7.32 4.91
N ARG A 134 8.57 7.92 3.86
CA ARG A 134 9.69 7.39 3.07
C ARG A 134 11.05 7.61 3.75
N SER A 135 11.11 8.43 4.80
CA SER A 135 12.34 8.60 5.56
C SER A 135 12.70 7.32 6.30
N LEU A 136 13.97 6.93 6.25
CA LEU A 136 14.47 5.72 6.91
C LEU A 136 14.71 5.92 8.41
N SER A 137 14.86 7.17 8.86
CA SER A 137 15.25 7.51 10.24
C SER A 137 14.44 8.67 10.83
N GLU A 138 14.08 9.65 10.01
CA GLU A 138 13.47 10.89 10.50
C GLU A 138 11.97 10.74 10.68
N THR A 139 11.49 11.14 11.86
CA THR A 139 10.07 11.31 12.12
C THR A 139 9.58 12.60 11.47
N VAL A 140 8.38 12.57 10.87
CA VAL A 140 7.73 13.76 10.30
C VAL A 140 6.45 14.04 11.07
N VAL A 141 6.45 15.10 11.89
CA VAL A 141 5.21 15.61 12.51
C VAL A 141 4.32 16.15 11.39
N THR A 142 3.06 15.70 11.36
CA THR A 142 2.13 16.00 10.26
C THR A 142 0.87 16.65 10.80
N ASP A 143 0.57 17.85 10.32
CA ASP A 143 -0.71 18.52 10.55
C ASP A 143 -1.70 18.06 9.47
N VAL A 144 -2.89 17.63 9.90
CA VAL A 144 -4.00 17.28 9.00
C VAL A 144 -5.04 18.38 9.08
N VAL A 145 -5.20 19.11 7.98
CA VAL A 145 -6.14 20.24 7.87
C VAL A 145 -7.26 19.87 6.90
N TRP A 146 -8.48 19.84 7.42
CA TRP A 146 -9.67 19.61 6.61
C TRP A 146 -10.28 20.94 6.18
N GLN A 147 -10.46 21.14 4.87
CA GLN A 147 -10.68 22.47 4.29
C GLN A 147 -12.05 23.08 4.60
N ASP A 148 -13.05 22.29 4.97
CA ASP A 148 -14.37 22.82 5.32
C ASP A 148 -14.40 23.50 6.71
N GLY A 149 -13.29 23.48 7.45
CA GLY A 149 -13.12 24.12 8.75
C GLY A 149 -13.83 23.40 9.90
N GLN A 150 -14.44 22.24 9.67
CA GLN A 150 -15.04 21.43 10.71
C GLN A 150 -13.98 20.71 11.53
N ALA A 151 -14.26 20.55 12.82
CA ALA A 151 -13.43 19.73 13.69
C ALA A 151 -13.52 18.26 13.25
N VAL A 152 -12.39 17.72 12.78
CA VAL A 152 -12.29 16.30 12.44
C VAL A 152 -12.04 15.50 13.70
N ALA A 153 -12.88 14.49 13.94
CA ALA A 153 -12.62 13.48 14.97
C ALA A 153 -11.91 12.29 14.34
N VAL A 154 -10.79 11.87 14.91
CA VAL A 154 -10.12 10.62 14.54
C VAL A 154 -10.78 9.48 15.31
N ASP A 155 -11.60 8.66 14.63
CA ASP A 155 -12.23 7.48 15.23
C ASP A 155 -11.18 6.39 15.51
N LYS A 156 -10.33 6.10 14.50
CA LYS A 156 -9.34 5.02 14.56
C LYS A 156 -8.06 5.41 13.83
N ALA A 157 -6.94 4.90 14.34
CA ALA A 157 -5.63 4.98 13.71
C ALA A 157 -4.98 3.60 13.72
N TRP A 158 -4.23 3.29 12.66
CA TRP A 158 -3.47 2.05 12.51
C TRP A 158 -2.03 2.37 12.13
N GLN A 159 -1.12 1.53 12.58
CA GLN A 159 0.29 1.59 12.22
C GLN A 159 0.75 0.16 11.87
N LEU A 160 1.56 0.05 10.81
CA LEU A 160 2.22 -1.18 10.39
C LEU A 160 3.54 -1.38 11.13
#